data_AF-A0A376MTR1-F1
#
_entry.id   AF-A0A376MTR1-F1
#
_cell.length_a   1.000
_cell.length_b   1.000
_cell.length_c   1.000
_cell.angle_alpha   90.00
_cell.angle_beta   90.00
_cell.angle_gamma   90.00
#
_symmetry.space_group_name_H-M   'P 1'
#
loop_
_entity.id
_entity.type
_entity.pdbx_description
1 polymer ?
#
loop_
_entity_poly.entity_id
_entity_poly.type
_entity_poly.pdbx_seq_one_letter_code
_entity_poly.pdbx_strand_id
1 'polypeptide(L)'
;MDFFSVQNILVHIPIGAGGYDLSWIEAVGTIAGLLCIGLASLEKISNYFFGLINVTLFGIIFFQIQLYASLLLQVFFFAANIYGWYAWSRQTSQNEAELKIRWLPLPKALSWLAVCVVSIGLMTVFINPVFAFLTRVAVMIMQALGLQVVMPELQPDAFPFWDSCMMVLSIVAMILMTRKYVENWLLWVIINVISVVIFALQGVYAMSLEYIILTFIALNGSRIGSTAHAKEVHARCPINGDDVNGQTPLHSGGSLAHDKVDIPSE
;
A
#
# COMPACT_ATOMS: atom_id res chain seq x y z
N MET A 1 1.72 -14.41 31.69
CA MET A 1 1.13 -14.61 30.34
C MET A 1 2.21 -14.21 29.35
N ASP A 2 3.21 -15.08 29.16
CA ASP A 2 4.44 -14.73 28.43
C ASP A 2 4.28 -14.84 26.91
N PHE A 3 3.06 -15.13 26.43
CA PHE A 3 2.75 -15.30 25.00
C PHE A 3 3.05 -14.05 24.16
N PHE A 4 2.82 -12.86 24.72
CA PHE A 4 3.05 -11.59 24.01
C PHE A 4 4.48 -11.07 24.14
N SER A 5 5.36 -11.77 24.86
CA SER A 5 6.75 -11.35 25.03
C SER A 5 7.59 -11.72 23.81
N VAL A 6 8.44 -10.81 23.36
CA VAL A 6 9.46 -11.09 22.33
C VAL A 6 10.45 -12.17 22.80
N GLN A 7 10.57 -12.37 24.11
CA GLN A 7 11.44 -13.40 24.70
C GLN A 7 10.84 -14.82 24.65
N ASN A 8 9.56 -14.96 24.30
CA ASN A 8 8.93 -16.26 24.19
C ASN A 8 9.16 -16.83 22.78
N ILE A 9 10.32 -17.50 22.65
CA ILE A 9 10.80 -18.02 21.37
C ILE A 9 9.98 -19.24 20.95
N LEU A 10 9.45 -19.19 19.74
CA LEU A 10 8.75 -20.30 19.09
C LEU A 10 9.77 -21.26 18.46
N VAL A 11 10.64 -20.73 17.60
CA VAL A 11 11.64 -21.51 16.86
C VAL A 11 12.92 -20.70 16.74
N HIS A 12 14.05 -21.33 17.08
CA HIS A 12 15.38 -20.83 16.74
C HIS A 12 15.77 -21.35 15.36
N ILE A 13 16.04 -20.45 14.42
CA ILE A 13 16.47 -20.76 13.06
C ILE A 13 17.99 -20.56 13.01
N PRO A 14 18.82 -21.62 12.99
CA PRO A 14 20.27 -21.51 13.01
C PRO A 14 20.83 -21.20 11.61
N ILE A 15 20.28 -20.20 10.92
CA ILE A 15 20.68 -19.80 9.56
C ILE A 15 21.13 -18.34 9.63
N GLY A 16 22.39 -18.07 9.27
CA GLY A 16 23.00 -16.74 9.33
C GLY A 16 23.97 -16.54 10.50
N ALA A 17 24.59 -15.36 10.57
CA ALA A 17 25.56 -15.03 11.60
C ALA A 17 24.86 -14.77 12.95
N GLY A 18 24.74 -15.82 13.78
CA GLY A 18 24.18 -15.74 15.14
C GLY A 18 22.84 -16.46 15.35
N GLY A 19 22.22 -16.97 14.30
CA GLY A 19 20.87 -17.56 14.35
C GLY A 19 19.77 -16.51 14.58
N TYR A 20 18.54 -16.84 14.21
CA TYR A 20 17.37 -15.95 14.36
C TYR A 20 16.34 -16.59 15.29
N ASP A 21 16.01 -15.89 16.37
CA ASP A 21 14.99 -16.30 17.33
C ASP A 21 13.62 -15.75 16.91
N LEU A 22 12.80 -16.61 16.30
CA LEU A 22 11.43 -16.24 15.94
C LEU A 22 10.53 -16.39 17.17
N SER A 23 9.99 -15.27 17.67
CA SER A 23 9.06 -15.27 18.80
C SER A 23 7.63 -15.66 18.38
N TRP A 24 6.82 -16.15 19.33
CA TRP A 24 5.41 -16.49 19.06
C TRP A 24 4.60 -15.28 18.57
N ILE A 25 4.79 -14.12 19.20
CA ILE A 25 4.09 -12.89 18.83
C ILE A 25 4.44 -12.45 17.40
N GLU A 26 5.71 -12.58 17.02
CA GLU A 26 6.18 -12.26 15.68
C GLU A 26 5.62 -13.23 14.65
N ALA A 27 5.67 -14.53 14.91
CA ALA A 27 5.13 -15.54 14.00
C ALA A 27 3.62 -15.33 13.72
N VAL A 28 2.83 -15.07 14.77
CA VAL A 28 1.39 -14.79 14.61
C VAL A 28 1.17 -13.46 13.88
N GLY A 29 1.97 -12.43 14.19
CA GLY A 29 1.98 -11.15 13.49
C GLY A 29 2.23 -11.33 11.99
N THR A 30 3.34 -11.95 11.62
CA THR A 30 3.72 -12.23 10.23
C THR A 30 2.63 -13.04 9.50
N ILE A 31 2.06 -14.08 10.10
CA ILE A 31 0.97 -14.85 9.47
C ILE A 31 -0.26 -13.95 9.23
N ALA A 32 -0.64 -13.11 10.20
CA ALA A 32 -1.72 -12.15 10.03
C ALA A 32 -1.40 -11.13 8.92
N GLY A 33 -0.15 -10.66 8.82
CA GLY A 33 0.33 -9.80 7.75
C GLY A 33 0.22 -10.45 6.37
N LEU A 34 0.69 -11.69 6.21
CA LEU A 34 0.59 -12.45 4.97
C LEU A 34 -0.88 -12.67 4.56
N LEU A 35 -1.75 -13.02 5.51
CA LEU A 35 -3.19 -13.15 5.27
C LEU A 35 -3.82 -11.82 4.88
N CYS A 36 -3.44 -10.72 5.52
CA CYS A 36 -3.90 -9.38 5.17
C CYS A 36 -3.60 -9.06 3.71
N ILE A 37 -2.35 -9.19 3.27
CA ILE A 37 -1.95 -8.87 1.90
C ILE A 37 -2.55 -9.86 0.89
N GLY A 38 -2.62 -11.15 1.24
CA GLY A 38 -3.31 -12.16 0.43
C GLY A 38 -4.78 -11.82 0.20
N LEU A 39 -5.50 -11.43 1.25
CA LEU A 39 -6.90 -11.02 1.14
C LEU A 39 -7.07 -9.69 0.42
N ALA A 40 -6.13 -8.76 0.58
CA ALA A 40 -6.12 -7.50 -0.16
C ALA A 40 -5.96 -7.76 -1.67
N SER A 41 -5.13 -8.74 -2.06
CA SER A 41 -4.96 -9.16 -3.47
C SER A 41 -6.22 -9.76 -4.08
N LEU A 42 -7.09 -10.31 -3.23
CA LEU A 42 -8.41 -10.85 -3.60
C LEU A 42 -9.54 -9.82 -3.42
N GLU A 43 -9.21 -8.56 -3.11
CA GLU A 43 -10.16 -7.48 -2.82
C GLU A 43 -11.17 -7.77 -1.70
N LYS A 44 -10.83 -8.67 -0.77
CA LYS A 44 -11.71 -9.00 0.34
C LYS A 44 -11.56 -7.96 1.45
N ILE A 45 -12.68 -7.38 1.91
CA ILE A 45 -12.71 -6.41 3.02
C ILE A 45 -12.11 -7.00 4.31
N SER A 46 -12.18 -8.33 4.47
CA SER A 46 -11.53 -9.06 5.58
C SER A 46 -10.03 -8.79 5.72
N ASN A 47 -9.35 -8.27 4.69
CA ASN A 47 -7.95 -7.86 4.78
C ASN A 47 -7.70 -6.92 5.97
N TYR A 48 -8.59 -5.94 6.20
CA TYR A 48 -8.41 -4.93 7.25
C TYR A 48 -8.49 -5.53 8.65
N PHE A 49 -9.27 -6.59 8.86
CA PHE A 49 -9.31 -7.30 10.14
C PHE A 49 -7.95 -7.93 10.47
N PHE A 50 -7.36 -8.64 9.52
CA PHE A 50 -6.02 -9.21 9.69
C PHE A 50 -4.93 -8.12 9.74
N GLY A 51 -5.11 -7.03 9.01
CA GLY A 51 -4.25 -5.85 9.06
C GLY A 51 -4.21 -5.21 10.45
N LEU A 52 -5.37 -5.06 11.11
CA LEU A 52 -5.46 -4.55 12.49
C LEU A 52 -4.77 -5.47 13.49
N ILE A 53 -4.93 -6.79 13.36
CA ILE A 53 -4.21 -7.76 14.19
C ILE A 53 -2.70 -7.60 13.98
N ASN A 54 -2.26 -7.58 12.73
CA ASN A 54 -0.85 -7.47 12.35
C ASN A 54 -0.19 -6.22 12.97
N VAL A 55 -0.71 -5.02 12.67
CA VAL A 55 -0.11 -3.76 13.14
C VAL A 55 -0.15 -3.63 14.67
N THR A 56 -1.14 -4.23 15.33
CA THR A 56 -1.23 -4.26 16.80
C THR A 56 -0.13 -5.14 17.40
N LEU A 57 0.06 -6.36 16.89
CA LEU A 57 1.09 -7.27 17.37
C LEU A 57 2.50 -6.71 17.12
N PHE A 58 2.76 -6.16 15.93
CA PHE A 58 4.03 -5.48 15.66
C PHE A 58 4.21 -4.22 16.50
N GLY A 59 3.14 -3.47 16.81
CA GLY A 59 3.18 -2.36 17.76
C GLY A 59 3.66 -2.81 19.14
N ILE A 60 3.14 -3.93 19.65
CA ILE A 60 3.57 -4.51 20.93
C ILE A 60 5.06 -4.91 20.89
N ILE A 61 5.51 -5.52 19.78
CA ILE A 61 6.93 -5.87 19.59
C ILE A 61 7.80 -4.61 19.65
N PHE A 62 7.48 -3.59 18.87
CA PHE A 62 8.26 -2.33 18.82
C PHE A 62 8.29 -1.58 20.15
N PHE A 63 7.22 -1.66 20.93
CA PHE A 63 7.22 -1.14 22.28
C PHE A 63 8.22 -1.88 23.19
N GLN A 64 8.28 -3.21 23.12
CA GLN A 64 9.19 -4.02 23.93
C GLN A 64 10.66 -3.83 23.58
N ILE A 65 10.98 -3.71 22.28
CA ILE A 65 12.35 -3.47 21.82
C ILE A 65 12.73 -1.97 21.78
N GLN A 66 11.89 -1.10 22.35
CA GLN A 66 12.11 0.34 22.48
C GLN A 66 12.31 1.10 21.15
N LEU A 67 11.80 0.56 20.04
CA LEU A 67 11.81 1.22 18.73
C LEU A 67 10.59 2.14 18.57
N TYR A 68 10.64 3.30 19.24
CA TYR A 68 9.49 4.19 19.35
C TYR A 68 9.09 4.88 18.04
N ALA A 69 10.03 5.16 17.13
CA ALA A 69 9.70 5.67 15.79
C ALA A 69 8.82 4.66 15.02
N SER A 70 9.21 3.38 15.03
CA SER A 70 8.46 2.30 14.40
C SER A 70 7.12 2.04 15.07
N LEU A 71 7.05 2.16 16.41
CA LEU A 71 5.79 2.10 17.16
C LEU A 71 4.79 3.16 16.69
N LEU A 72 5.22 4.42 16.54
CA LEU A 72 4.36 5.50 16.09
C LEU A 72 3.87 5.26 14.65
N LEU A 73 4.72 4.67 13.80
CA LEU A 73 4.34 4.27 12.45
C LEU A 73 3.26 3.17 12.47
N GLN A 74 3.30 2.23 13.42
CA GLN A 74 2.24 1.23 13.57
C GLN A 74 0.90 1.85 14.00
N VAL A 75 0.92 2.90 14.84
CA VAL A 75 -0.30 3.66 15.17
C VAL A 75 -0.88 4.33 13.92
N PHE A 76 -0.03 4.90 13.06
CA PHE A 76 -0.46 5.44 11.78
C PHE A 76 -1.09 4.37 10.89
N PHE A 77 -0.46 3.20 10.74
CA PHE A 77 -1.02 2.12 9.94
C PHE A 77 -2.30 1.54 10.54
N PHE A 78 -2.46 1.53 11.86
CA PHE A 78 -3.71 1.16 12.52
C PHE A 78 -4.85 2.11 12.10
N ALA A 79 -4.62 3.42 12.18
CA ALA A 79 -5.59 4.41 11.73
C ALA A 79 -5.89 4.29 10.22
N ALA A 80 -4.87 4.04 9.40
CA ALA A 80 -5.03 3.82 7.97
C ALA A 80 -5.86 2.56 7.65
N ASN A 81 -5.70 1.47 8.41
CA ASN A 81 -6.53 0.27 8.27
C ASN A 81 -8.00 0.53 8.63
N ILE A 82 -8.28 1.31 9.68
CA ILE A 82 -9.65 1.72 10.01
C ILE A 82 -10.26 2.57 8.88
N TYR A 83 -9.50 3.55 8.40
CA TYR A 83 -9.95 4.40 7.28
C TYR A 83 -10.17 3.58 6.00
N GLY A 84 -9.26 2.67 5.69
CA GLY A 84 -9.38 1.77 4.53
C GLY A 84 -10.61 0.87 4.63
N TRP A 85 -10.88 0.32 5.82
CA TRP A 85 -12.10 -0.45 6.07
C TRP A 85 -13.35 0.40 5.83
N TYR A 86 -13.39 1.62 6.38
CA TYR A 86 -14.49 2.54 6.15
C TYR A 86 -14.68 2.87 4.65
N ALA A 87 -13.60 3.18 3.94
CA ALA A 87 -13.64 3.52 2.52
C ALA A 87 -14.07 2.35 1.62
N TRP A 88 -13.63 1.13 1.93
CA TRP A 88 -13.95 -0.08 1.16
C TRP A 88 -15.30 -0.70 1.52
N SER A 89 -15.84 -0.39 2.70
CA SER A 89 -17.19 -0.81 3.10
C SER A 89 -18.29 0.01 2.44
N ARG A 90 -17.96 1.13 1.78
CA ARG A 90 -18.94 1.97 1.10
C ARG A 90 -19.43 1.31 -0.19
N GLN A 91 -20.76 1.19 -0.27
CA GLN A 91 -21.47 0.74 -1.45
C GLN A 91 -22.28 1.90 -2.02
N THR A 92 -22.41 1.96 -3.35
CA THR A 92 -23.28 2.93 -4.03
C THR A 92 -24.75 2.62 -3.74
N SER A 93 -25.67 3.54 -4.05
CA SER A 93 -27.13 3.36 -3.89
C SER A 93 -27.70 2.14 -4.63
N GLN A 94 -26.93 1.53 -5.53
CA GLN A 94 -27.26 0.30 -6.25
C GLN A 94 -26.60 -0.97 -5.65
N ASN A 95 -26.10 -0.94 -4.41
CA ASN A 95 -25.39 -2.04 -3.74
C ASN A 95 -24.10 -2.51 -4.44
N GLU A 96 -23.55 -1.77 -5.40
CA GLU A 96 -22.23 -2.06 -5.95
C GLU A 96 -21.12 -1.42 -5.10
N ALA A 97 -19.92 -2.02 -5.10
CA ALA A 97 -18.76 -1.39 -4.47
C ALA A 97 -18.47 -0.02 -5.12
N GLU A 98 -18.40 1.04 -4.31
CA GLU A 98 -18.20 2.41 -4.81
C GLU A 98 -16.82 2.60 -5.46
N LEU A 99 -15.82 1.88 -4.94
CA LEU A 99 -14.46 1.84 -5.48
C LEU A 99 -14.27 0.61 -6.36
N LYS A 100 -14.01 0.85 -7.65
CA LYS A 100 -13.69 -0.18 -8.64
C LYS A 100 -12.24 -0.06 -9.10
N ILE A 101 -11.67 -1.18 -9.56
CA ILE A 101 -10.26 -1.25 -9.95
C ILE A 101 -10.02 -0.42 -11.20
N ARG A 102 -9.00 0.42 -11.15
CA ARG A 102 -8.62 1.26 -12.27
C ARG A 102 -7.11 1.42 -12.38
N TRP A 103 -6.68 1.74 -13.59
CA TRP A 103 -5.32 2.18 -13.84
C TRP A 103 -5.17 3.67 -13.56
N LEU A 104 -3.99 4.05 -13.13
CA LEU A 104 -3.58 5.42 -12.99
C LEU A 104 -3.27 5.97 -14.38
N PRO A 105 -3.91 7.08 -14.81
CA PRO A 105 -3.60 7.66 -16.09
C PRO A 105 -2.15 8.16 -16.09
N LEU A 106 -1.45 7.92 -17.20
CA LEU A 106 -0.03 8.23 -17.39
C LEU A 106 0.43 9.63 -16.89
N PRO A 107 -0.30 10.74 -17.14
CA PRO A 107 0.12 12.05 -16.61
C PRO A 107 0.09 12.13 -15.08
N LYS A 108 -0.86 11.44 -14.42
CA LYS A 108 -0.88 11.38 -12.95
C LYS A 108 0.22 10.46 -12.44
N ALA A 109 0.52 9.37 -13.13
CA ALA A 109 1.62 8.48 -12.79
C ALA A 109 2.97 9.21 -12.80
N LEU A 110 3.21 10.07 -13.80
CA LEU A 110 4.43 10.86 -13.88
C LEU A 110 4.52 11.89 -12.74
N SER A 111 3.40 12.53 -12.38
CA SER A 111 3.35 13.42 -11.22
C SER A 111 3.66 12.69 -9.91
N TRP A 112 3.09 11.50 -9.70
CA TRP A 112 3.41 10.69 -8.53
C TRP A 112 4.88 10.25 -8.51
N LEU A 113 5.43 9.85 -9.65
CA LEU A 113 6.84 9.50 -9.77
C LEU A 113 7.75 10.67 -9.39
N ALA A 114 7.47 11.88 -9.91
CA ALA A 114 8.23 13.08 -9.57
C ALA A 114 8.16 13.39 -8.06
N VAL A 115 6.97 13.29 -7.46
CA VAL A 115 6.78 13.44 -6.01
C VAL A 115 7.58 12.40 -5.23
N CYS A 116 7.59 11.13 -5.66
CA CYS A 116 8.40 10.08 -5.04
C CYS A 116 9.88 10.43 -5.08
N VAL A 117 10.43 10.78 -6.24
CA VAL A 117 11.87 11.07 -6.40
C VAL A 117 12.29 12.24 -5.53
N VAL A 118 11.53 13.35 -5.55
CA VAL A 118 11.81 14.53 -4.71
C VAL A 118 11.71 14.17 -3.22
N SER A 119 10.68 13.43 -2.83
CA SER A 119 10.48 13.04 -1.44
C SER A 119 11.56 12.09 -0.94
N ILE A 120 12.04 11.16 -1.78
CA ILE A 120 13.14 10.24 -1.47
C ILE A 120 14.43 11.03 -1.30
N GLY A 121 14.73 11.95 -2.22
CA GLY A 121 15.93 12.80 -2.13
C GLY A 121 15.93 13.65 -0.85
N LEU A 122 14.77 14.24 -0.52
CA LEU A 122 14.61 15.02 0.71
C LEU A 122 14.74 14.12 1.95
N MET A 123 14.03 12.98 1.99
CA MET A 123 14.08 12.06 3.14
C MET A 123 15.47 11.48 3.35
N THR A 124 16.23 11.18 2.29
CA THR A 124 17.60 10.64 2.42
C THR A 124 18.50 11.62 3.18
N VAL A 125 18.31 12.92 2.98
CA VAL A 125 19.08 13.97 3.69
C VAL A 125 18.57 14.17 5.11
N PHE A 126 17.26 14.04 5.33
CA PHE A 126 16.61 14.35 6.61
C PHE A 126 16.21 13.13 7.44
N ILE A 127 16.69 11.91 7.12
CA ILE A 127 16.22 10.70 7.80
C ILE A 127 16.53 10.70 9.30
N ASN A 128 17.78 11.02 9.67
CA ASN A 128 18.20 11.10 11.07
C ASN A 128 17.37 12.10 11.91
N PRO A 129 17.18 13.37 11.49
CA PRO A 129 16.35 14.30 12.25
C PRO A 129 14.87 13.90 12.24
N VAL A 130 14.35 13.29 11.18
CA VAL A 130 12.97 12.80 11.12
C VAL A 130 12.75 11.66 12.12
N PHE A 131 13.62 10.65 12.14
CA PHE A 131 13.55 9.54 13.10
C PHE A 131 13.71 10.02 14.54
N ALA A 132 14.61 10.98 14.78
CA ALA A 132 14.77 11.61 16.09
C ALA A 132 13.51 12.36 16.52
N PHE A 133 12.90 13.11 15.61
CA PHE A 133 11.64 13.80 15.85
C PHE A 133 10.50 12.82 16.17
N LEU A 134 10.32 11.77 15.37
CA LEU A 134 9.29 10.75 15.58
C LEU A 134 9.46 10.05 16.93
N THR A 135 10.70 9.67 17.26
CA THR A 135 11.02 9.05 18.56
C THR A 135 10.68 10.00 19.72
N ARG A 136 11.03 11.28 19.63
CA ARG A 136 10.71 12.28 20.67
C ARG A 136 9.20 12.46 20.84
N VAL A 137 8.45 12.55 19.75
CA VAL A 137 6.98 12.66 19.79
C VAL A 137 6.39 11.43 20.46
N ALA A 138 6.84 10.23 20.09
CA ALA A 138 6.38 8.99 20.70
C ALA A 138 6.66 8.95 22.22
N VAL A 139 7.90 9.29 22.63
CA VAL A 139 8.28 9.38 24.06
C VAL A 139 7.44 10.43 24.79
N MET A 140 7.22 11.60 24.20
CA MET A 140 6.40 12.66 24.79
C MET A 140 4.95 12.20 25.01
N ILE A 141 4.34 11.51 24.04
CA ILE A 141 3.00 10.95 24.17
C ILE A 141 2.97 9.92 25.30
N MET A 142 3.95 9.00 25.36
CA MET A 142 4.01 7.99 26.42
C MET A 142 4.19 8.60 27.81
N GLN A 143 5.04 9.61 27.94
CA GLN A 143 5.21 10.35 29.20
C GLN A 143 3.95 11.11 29.60
N ALA A 144 3.23 11.71 28.63
CA ALA A 144 1.95 12.36 28.87
C ALA A 144 0.86 11.36 29.32
N LEU A 145 0.94 10.11 28.86
CA LEU A 145 0.09 9.00 29.30
C LEU A 145 0.52 8.39 30.65
N GLY A 146 1.58 8.92 31.29
CA GLY A 146 2.05 8.51 32.60
C GLY A 146 3.12 7.41 32.60
N LEU A 147 3.65 7.03 31.43
CA LEU A 147 4.72 6.03 31.33
C LEU A 147 6.10 6.69 31.49
N GLN A 148 6.91 6.19 32.43
CA GLN A 148 8.28 6.66 32.64
C GLN A 148 9.25 6.01 31.66
N VAL A 149 9.21 6.47 30.41
CA VAL A 149 10.04 5.97 29.32
C VAL A 149 11.28 6.85 29.14
N VAL A 150 12.45 6.22 29.10
CA VAL A 150 13.74 6.89 28.85
C VAL A 150 13.97 7.01 27.35
N MET A 151 14.55 8.13 26.90
CA MET A 151 14.91 8.31 25.50
C MET A 151 16.05 7.35 25.13
N PRO A 152 15.87 6.45 24.13
CA PRO A 152 16.91 5.54 23.72
C PRO A 152 18.00 6.29 22.93
N GLU A 153 19.22 5.76 22.95
CA GLU A 153 20.33 6.29 22.16
C GLU A 153 20.07 6.03 20.67
N LEU A 154 19.97 7.11 19.89
CA LEU A 154 19.70 7.02 18.45
C LEU A 154 21.01 6.80 17.70
N GLN A 155 21.16 5.62 17.11
CA GLN A 155 22.29 5.35 16.23
C GLN A 155 22.03 5.91 14.83
N PRO A 156 23.07 6.42 14.14
CA PRO A 156 22.95 6.85 12.75
C PRO A 156 22.48 5.70 11.88
N ASP A 157 21.56 6.01 10.96
CA ASP A 157 20.99 5.02 10.07
C ASP A 157 22.06 4.43 9.12
N ALA A 158 22.03 3.10 8.93
CA ALA A 158 23.05 2.37 8.19
C ALA A 158 22.84 2.48 6.67
N PHE A 159 21.59 2.56 6.22
CA PHE A 159 21.24 2.64 4.80
C PHE A 159 20.23 3.77 4.47
N PRO A 160 20.58 5.05 4.74
CA PRO A 160 19.67 6.20 4.63
C PRO A 160 18.85 6.29 3.35
N PHE A 161 19.47 5.99 2.20
CA PHE A 161 18.81 6.03 0.91
C PHE A 161 17.74 4.94 0.76
N TRP A 162 18.08 3.71 1.16
CA TRP A 162 17.18 2.57 1.02
C TRP A 162 16.01 2.65 1.99
N ASP A 163 16.25 3.08 3.23
CA ASP A 163 15.20 3.30 4.23
C ASP A 163 14.24 4.44 3.81
N SER A 164 14.78 5.51 3.24
CA SER A 164 13.97 6.59 2.65
C SER A 164 13.13 6.11 1.48
N CYS A 165 13.69 5.27 0.59
CA CYS A 165 12.96 4.66 -0.51
C CYS A 165 11.80 3.80 0.01
N MET A 166 12.06 2.90 0.96
CA MET A 166 11.05 2.02 1.54
C MET A 166 9.92 2.84 2.19
N MET A 167 10.26 3.87 2.96
CA MET A 167 9.27 4.72 3.63
C MET A 167 8.36 5.46 2.63
N VAL A 168 8.95 6.17 1.67
CA VAL A 168 8.19 6.99 0.70
C VAL A 168 7.35 6.10 -0.21
N LEU A 169 7.93 5.03 -0.77
CA LEU A 169 7.20 4.12 -1.65
C LEU A 169 6.06 3.41 -0.92
N SER A 170 6.24 3.04 0.35
CA SER A 170 5.18 2.40 1.16
C SER A 170 3.98 3.31 1.39
N ILE A 171 4.22 4.60 1.68
CA ILE A 171 3.14 5.58 1.85
C ILE A 171 2.36 5.74 0.55
N VAL A 172 3.08 5.90 -0.57
CA VAL A 172 2.44 6.06 -1.90
C VAL A 172 1.68 4.80 -2.28
N ALA A 173 2.27 3.62 -2.07
CA ALA A 173 1.61 2.34 -2.29
C ALA A 173 0.32 2.27 -1.47
N MET A 174 0.35 2.55 -0.17
CA MET A 174 -0.87 2.54 0.66
C MET A 174 -1.95 3.48 0.15
N ILE A 175 -1.61 4.71 -0.25
CA ILE A 175 -2.59 5.65 -0.83
C ILE A 175 -3.22 5.10 -2.11
N LEU A 176 -2.41 4.52 -2.99
CA LEU A 176 -2.87 3.91 -4.24
C LEU A 176 -3.73 2.67 -3.97
N MET A 177 -3.37 1.86 -2.98
CA MET A 177 -4.12 0.68 -2.55
C MET A 177 -5.51 1.05 -2.04
N THR A 178 -5.61 2.05 -1.15
CA THR A 178 -6.90 2.50 -0.62
C THR A 178 -7.81 3.01 -1.75
N ARG A 179 -7.23 3.58 -2.81
CA ARG A 179 -7.94 4.08 -4.00
C ARG A 179 -8.15 3.03 -5.10
N LYS A 180 -7.82 1.76 -4.86
CA LYS A 180 -7.93 0.62 -5.78
C LYS A 180 -7.20 0.81 -7.12
N TYR A 181 -6.02 1.39 -7.09
CA TYR A 181 -5.12 1.44 -8.25
C TYR A 181 -4.30 0.14 -8.37
N VAL A 182 -4.17 -0.38 -9.60
CA VAL A 182 -3.41 -1.62 -9.87
C VAL A 182 -1.91 -1.40 -9.66
N GLU A 183 -1.41 -0.19 -9.94
CA GLU A 183 -0.01 0.21 -9.82
C GLU A 183 0.54 0.08 -8.39
N ASN A 184 -0.35 0.13 -7.38
CA ASN A 184 0.00 -0.19 -6.01
C ASN A 184 0.81 -1.49 -5.91
N TRP A 185 0.38 -2.53 -6.61
CA TRP A 185 1.03 -3.84 -6.55
C TRP A 185 2.45 -3.83 -7.12
N LEU A 186 2.70 -3.00 -8.14
CA LEU A 186 4.05 -2.82 -8.68
C LEU A 186 4.97 -2.12 -7.68
N LEU A 187 4.46 -1.13 -6.95
CA LEU A 187 5.22 -0.48 -5.88
C LEU A 187 5.57 -1.47 -4.77
N TRP A 188 4.63 -2.32 -4.35
CA TRP A 188 4.90 -3.37 -3.36
C TRP A 188 5.92 -4.40 -3.84
N VAL A 189 5.92 -4.77 -5.13
CA VAL A 189 6.96 -5.65 -5.69
C VAL A 189 8.34 -4.99 -5.57
N ILE A 190 8.46 -3.71 -5.92
CA ILE A 190 9.73 -2.98 -5.82
C ILE A 190 10.21 -2.93 -4.36
N ILE A 191 9.32 -2.57 -3.43
CA ILE A 191 9.63 -2.51 -2.00
C ILE A 191 10.11 -3.87 -1.50
N ASN A 192 9.36 -4.93 -1.79
CA ASN A 192 9.69 -6.26 -1.30
C ASN A 192 11.04 -6.75 -1.85
N VAL A 193 11.35 -6.51 -3.13
CA VAL A 193 12.65 -6.90 -3.71
C VAL A 193 13.80 -6.18 -3.01
N ILE A 194 13.66 -4.88 -2.72
CA ILE A 194 14.65 -4.11 -1.96
C ILE A 194 14.81 -4.72 -0.55
N SER A 195 13.70 -5.00 0.14
CA SER A 195 13.71 -5.59 1.48
C SER A 195 14.38 -6.96 1.49
N VAL A 196 14.12 -7.83 0.52
CA VAL A 196 14.77 -9.16 0.41
C VAL A 196 16.28 -9.03 0.43
N VAL A 197 16.83 -8.10 -0.38
CA VAL A 197 18.27 -7.89 -0.49
C VAL A 197 18.86 -7.37 0.81
N ILE A 198 18.25 -6.34 1.41
CA ILE A 198 18.74 -5.74 2.66
C ILE A 198 18.74 -6.76 3.80
N PHE A 199 17.64 -7.48 4.00
CA PHE A 199 17.56 -8.48 5.06
C PHE A 199 18.49 -9.68 4.82
N ALA A 200 18.75 -10.04 3.56
CA ALA A 200 19.71 -11.10 3.23
C ALA A 200 21.14 -10.66 3.56
N LEU A 201 21.48 -9.39 3.30
CA LEU A 201 22.78 -8.82 3.67
C LEU A 201 22.94 -8.68 5.19
N GLN A 202 21.85 -8.42 5.93
CA GLN A 202 21.82 -8.40 7.39
C GLN A 202 21.84 -9.80 8.03
N GLY A 203 21.78 -10.87 7.22
CA GLY A 203 21.75 -12.25 7.70
C GLY A 203 20.41 -12.70 8.29
N VAL A 204 19.35 -11.90 8.15
CA VAL A 204 18.01 -12.17 8.67
C VAL A 204 17.17 -12.86 7.60
N TYR A 205 17.51 -14.12 7.30
CA TYR A 205 16.91 -14.88 6.20
C TYR A 205 15.41 -15.16 6.36
N ALA A 206 14.91 -15.23 7.60
CA ALA A 206 13.49 -15.42 7.87
C ALA A 206 12.65 -14.26 7.29
N MET A 207 13.08 -13.02 7.51
CA MET A 207 12.44 -11.83 6.96
C MET A 207 12.56 -11.81 5.43
N SER A 208 13.74 -12.12 4.87
CA SER A 208 13.90 -12.22 3.41
C SER A 208 12.91 -13.22 2.80
N LEU A 209 12.67 -14.37 3.43
CA LEU A 209 11.69 -15.34 2.95
C LEU A 209 10.27 -14.78 2.97
N GLU A 210 9.88 -14.08 4.03
CA GLU A 210 8.58 -13.40 4.11
C GLU A 210 8.39 -12.41 2.94
N TYR A 211 9.37 -11.55 2.68
CA TYR A 211 9.30 -10.59 1.57
C TYR A 211 9.29 -11.25 0.19
N ILE A 212 9.93 -12.42 0.02
CA ILE A 212 9.80 -13.22 -1.20
C ILE A 212 8.34 -13.67 -1.38
N ILE A 213 7.71 -14.20 -0.34
CA ILE A 213 6.30 -14.63 -0.39
C ILE A 213 5.39 -13.44 -0.71
N LEU A 214 5.60 -12.29 -0.05
CA LEU A 214 4.86 -11.06 -0.31
C LEU A 214 5.03 -10.57 -1.75
N THR A 215 6.22 -10.75 -2.35
CA THR A 215 6.46 -10.43 -3.77
C THR A 215 5.58 -11.26 -4.69
N PHE A 216 5.48 -12.58 -4.44
CA PHE A 216 4.60 -13.45 -5.23
C PHE A 216 3.12 -13.07 -5.08
N ILE A 217 2.68 -12.75 -3.86
CA ILE A 217 1.32 -12.28 -3.62
C ILE A 217 1.06 -10.97 -4.35
N ALA A 218 1.99 -10.01 -4.31
CA ALA A 218 1.85 -8.73 -4.98
C ALA A 218 1.79 -8.88 -6.52
N LEU A 219 2.61 -9.75 -7.10
CA LEU A 219 2.54 -10.09 -8.52
C LEU A 219 1.17 -10.68 -8.89
N ASN A 220 0.64 -11.58 -8.06
CA ASN A 220 -0.69 -12.15 -8.27
C ASN A 220 -1.79 -11.09 -8.15
N GLY A 221 -1.70 -10.19 -7.16
CA GLY A 221 -2.62 -9.05 -7.02
C GLY A 221 -2.62 -8.13 -8.24
N SER A 222 -1.45 -7.85 -8.81
CA SER A 222 -1.32 -7.08 -10.05
C SER A 222 -2.03 -7.76 -11.23
N ARG A 223 -1.85 -9.08 -11.41
CA ARG A 223 -2.50 -9.86 -12.48
C ARG A 223 -4.02 -9.90 -12.32
N ILE A 224 -4.50 -10.15 -11.11
CA ILE A 224 -5.93 -10.19 -10.79
C ILE A 224 -6.56 -8.83 -11.06
N GLY A 225 -5.94 -7.75 -10.56
CA GLY A 225 -6.41 -6.39 -10.78
C GLY A 225 -6.45 -5.99 -12.26
N SER A 226 -5.43 -6.38 -13.04
CA SER A 226 -5.39 -6.16 -14.50
C SER A 226 -6.57 -6.83 -15.21
N THR A 227 -6.87 -8.08 -14.83
CA THR A 227 -7.95 -8.88 -15.44
C THR A 227 -9.32 -8.32 -15.07
N ALA A 228 -9.51 -7.93 -13.82
CA ALA A 228 -10.76 -7.35 -13.34
C ALA A 228 -11.05 -5.98 -13.97
N HIS A 229 -10.03 -5.14 -14.16
CA HIS A 229 -10.18 -3.89 -14.91
C HIS A 229 -10.63 -4.12 -16.36
N ALA A 230 -10.01 -5.08 -17.07
CA ALA A 230 -10.37 -5.39 -18.45
C ALA A 230 -11.84 -5.83 -18.59
N LYS A 231 -12.34 -6.65 -17.64
CA LYS A 231 -13.75 -7.05 -17.59
C LYS A 231 -14.68 -5.85 -17.41
N GLU A 232 -14.32 -4.89 -16.57
CA GLU A 232 -15.14 -3.71 -16.33
C GLU A 232 -15.19 -2.77 -17.55
N VAL A 233 -14.06 -2.57 -18.24
CA VAL A 233 -14.02 -1.80 -19.50
C VAL A 233 -14.93 -2.44 -20.54
N HIS A 234 -14.89 -3.76 -20.68
CA HIS A 234 -15.74 -4.50 -21.60
C HIS A 234 -17.24 -4.40 -21.24
N ALA A 235 -17.58 -4.45 -19.95
CA ALA A 235 -18.96 -4.29 -19.49
C ALA A 235 -19.55 -2.89 -19.73
N ARG A 236 -18.71 -1.84 -19.77
CA ARG A 236 -19.15 -0.45 -20.07
C ARG A 236 -19.31 -0.16 -21.55
N CYS A 237 -18.55 -0.84 -22.41
CA CYS A 237 -18.69 -0.79 -23.86
C CYS A 237 -19.07 -2.17 -24.39
N PRO A 238 -20.32 -2.63 -24.20
CA PRO A 238 -20.79 -3.80 -24.91
C PRO A 238 -20.71 -3.45 -26.40
N ILE A 239 -19.78 -4.08 -27.13
CA ILE A 239 -19.78 -4.03 -28.58
C ILE A 239 -21.08 -4.71 -28.99
N ASN A 240 -22.11 -3.93 -29.29
CA ASN A 240 -23.39 -4.49 -29.68
C ASN A 240 -23.18 -5.16 -31.05
N GLY A 241 -23.32 -6.49 -31.11
CA GLY A 241 -23.13 -7.26 -32.34
C GLY A 241 -24.16 -6.95 -33.44
N ASP A 242 -25.12 -6.07 -33.15
CA ASP A 242 -26.20 -5.70 -34.06
C ASP A 242 -25.82 -4.59 -35.06
N ASP A 243 -24.70 -3.87 -34.86
CA ASP A 243 -24.22 -2.86 -35.83
C ASP A 243 -23.53 -3.48 -37.06
N VAL A 244 -23.43 -4.81 -37.15
CA VAL A 244 -22.86 -5.50 -38.32
C VAL A 244 -23.90 -5.68 -39.45
N ASN A 245 -25.19 -5.42 -39.21
CA ASN A 245 -26.26 -5.61 -40.20
C ASN A 245 -27.17 -4.37 -40.44
N GLY A 246 -26.64 -3.17 -40.24
CA GLY A 246 -27.35 -1.90 -40.48
C GLY A 246 -26.95 -1.23 -41.78
N GLN A 247 -27.83 -1.32 -42.78
CA GLN A 247 -27.78 -0.63 -44.07
C GLN A 247 -27.31 0.82 -43.95
N THR A 248 -26.31 1.18 -44.76
CA THR A 248 -25.92 2.56 -45.02
C THR A 248 -27.11 3.28 -45.68
N PRO A 249 -27.67 4.37 -45.14
CA PRO A 249 -28.57 5.20 -45.91
C PRO A 249 -27.71 5.94 -46.95
N LEU A 250 -27.78 5.48 -48.20
CA LEU A 250 -27.35 6.22 -49.37
C LEU A 250 -28.16 7.52 -49.46
N HIS A 251 -27.66 8.62 -48.91
CA HIS A 251 -28.14 9.94 -49.27
C HIS A 251 -27.52 10.34 -50.62
N SER A 252 -28.24 9.97 -51.68
CA SER A 252 -28.06 10.48 -53.04
C SER A 252 -28.52 11.95 -53.12
N GLY A 253 -27.86 12.70 -54.01
CA GLY A 253 -27.86 14.16 -54.12
C GLY A 253 -29.21 14.87 -54.32
N GLY A 254 -29.17 16.20 -54.13
CA GLY A 254 -30.28 17.07 -54.53
C GLY A 254 -30.15 18.54 -54.10
N SER A 255 -29.50 19.33 -54.95
CA SER A 255 -29.87 20.72 -55.31
C SER A 255 -29.80 21.88 -54.30
N LEU A 256 -28.92 22.83 -54.66
CA LEU A 256 -29.01 24.29 -54.48
C LEU A 256 -30.43 24.86 -54.33
N ALA A 257 -30.63 25.78 -53.37
CA ALA A 257 -31.31 27.08 -53.58
C ALA A 257 -31.44 27.93 -52.29
N HIS A 258 -30.94 29.17 -52.39
CA HIS A 258 -31.39 30.40 -51.74
C HIS A 258 -31.26 30.62 -50.22
N ASP A 259 -30.17 31.30 -49.85
CA ASP A 259 -30.15 32.28 -48.75
C ASP A 259 -31.12 33.44 -49.07
N LYS A 260 -32.04 33.73 -48.14
CA LYS A 260 -32.70 35.03 -48.02
C LYS A 260 -32.40 35.60 -46.64
N VAL A 261 -31.65 36.69 -46.69
CA VAL A 261 -31.43 37.64 -45.60
C VAL A 261 -32.72 38.44 -45.43
N ASP A 262 -33.29 38.45 -44.24
CA ASP A 262 -34.29 39.46 -43.84
C ASP A 262 -33.85 40.11 -42.52
N ILE A 263 -33.64 41.43 -42.60
CA ILE A 263 -33.34 42.36 -41.52
C ILE A 263 -34.68 42.93 -41.04
N PRO A 264 -35.00 42.98 -39.74
CA PRO A 264 -36.14 43.77 -39.29
C PRO A 264 -35.70 45.20 -38.99
N SER A 265 -36.28 46.14 -39.74
CA SER A 265 -36.43 47.54 -39.34
C SER A 265 -37.77 47.69 -38.63
N GLU A 266 -37.75 48.07 -37.36
CA GLU A 266 -38.65 49.03 -36.69
C GLU A 266 -38.12 49.36 -35.29
#